data_AF-A0AAQ4Q896-F1
#
_entry.id   AF-A0AAQ4Q896-F1
#
_cell.length_a   1.000
_cell.length_b   1.000
_cell.length_c   1.000
_cell.angle_alpha   90.00
_cell.angle_beta   90.00
_cell.angle_gamma   90.00
#
_symmetry.space_group_name_H-M   'P 1'
#
loop_
_entity.id
_entity.type
_entity.pdbx_description
1 polymer ?
#
loop_
_entity_poly.entity_id
_entity_poly.type
_entity_poly.pdbx_seq_one_letter_code
_entity_poly.pdbx_strand_id
1 'polypeptide(L)'
;MGIYVINKEGGEMRHCDDIGIFVEGVIILNNCGSVARACAMMLGVIYALNMAYPKELRYYYEFLQKVLFRMDAEKLSPKILGLRNKRDAGL
;
A
#
# COMPACT_ATOMS: atom_id res chain seq x y z
N MET A 1 -0.87 11.73 -1.58
CA MET A 1 -0.06 10.89 -0.67
C MET A 1 1.02 10.18 -1.47
N GLY A 2 2.10 9.76 -0.84
CA GLY A 2 3.15 8.99 -1.50
C GLY A 2 4.07 8.30 -0.49
N ILE A 3 4.93 7.42 -1.01
CA ILE A 3 6.03 6.81 -0.25
C ILE A 3 7.28 7.60 -0.60
N TYR A 4 8.04 8.01 0.42
CA TYR A 4 9.35 8.61 0.23
C TYR A 4 10.45 7.62 0.61
N VAL A 5 11.63 7.79 0.01
CA VAL A 5 12.86 7.05 0.34
C VAL A 5 13.97 8.07 0.42
N ILE A 6 14.59 8.21 1.59
CA ILE A 6 15.76 9.07 1.80
C ILE A 6 16.98 8.19 2.01
N ASN A 7 17.86 8.19 1.01
CA ASN A 7 19.14 7.50 1.08
C ASN A 7 20.12 8.36 1.89
N LYS A 8 20.80 7.80 2.88
CA LYS A 8 21.89 8.50 3.58
C LYS A 8 23.14 8.48 2.70
N GLU A 9 23.67 9.64 2.36
CA GLU A 9 24.97 9.76 1.68
C GLU A 9 26.10 9.42 2.67
N GLY A 10 26.89 8.39 2.33
CA GLY A 10 28.17 8.08 2.97
C GLY A 10 28.08 7.30 4.29
N GLY A 11 28.30 5.99 4.24
CA GLY A 11 28.81 5.23 5.38
C GLY A 11 28.01 3.97 5.75
N GLU A 12 28.59 2.83 5.34
CA GLU A 12 28.23 1.45 5.67
C GLU A 12 26.93 0.86 5.09
N MET A 13 27.09 -0.33 4.51
CA MET A 13 26.11 -1.24 3.89
C MET A 13 25.02 -1.75 4.87
N ARG A 14 24.71 -1.00 5.94
CA ARG A 14 23.93 -1.45 7.11
C ARG A 14 22.78 -0.54 7.52
N HIS A 15 22.59 0.64 6.93
CA HIS A 15 21.52 1.55 7.36
C HIS A 15 20.33 1.49 6.40
N CYS A 16 19.16 1.14 6.95
CA CYS A 16 17.87 1.24 6.27
C CYS A 16 17.68 2.67 5.74
N ASP A 17 17.34 2.81 4.46
CA ASP A 17 16.84 4.07 3.92
C ASP A 17 15.68 4.55 4.82
N ASP A 18 15.59 5.86 5.08
CA ASP A 18 14.41 6.38 5.77
C ASP A 18 13.24 6.34 4.78
N ILE A 19 12.38 5.35 4.98
CA ILE A 19 11.21 5.08 4.16
C ILE A 19 9.99 5.45 4.97
N GLY A 20 9.11 6.26 4.40
CA GLY A 20 7.90 6.69 5.07
C GLY A 20 6.78 7.06 4.12
N ILE A 21 5.66 7.47 4.70
CA ILE A 21 4.43 7.84 4.01
C ILE A 21 4.10 9.28 4.35
N PHE A 22 3.85 10.08 3.31
CA PHE A 22 3.40 11.45 3.48
C PHE A 22 2.02 11.66 2.84
N VAL A 23 1.24 12.55 3.44
CA VAL A 23 -0.08 12.98 2.97
C VAL A 23 -0.07 14.51 2.99
N GLU A 24 -0.40 15.15 1.85
CA GLU A 24 -0.46 16.61 1.74
C GLU A 24 0.79 17.35 2.25
N GLY A 25 1.97 16.77 2.01
CA GLY A 25 3.27 17.33 2.44
C GLY A 25 3.62 17.07 3.91
N VAL A 26 2.75 16.42 4.67
CA VAL A 26 2.97 16.03 6.07
C VAL A 26 3.38 14.56 6.15
N ILE A 27 4.46 14.27 6.87
CA ILE A 27 4.88 12.89 7.14
C ILE A 27 3.93 12.28 8.19
N ILE A 28 3.26 11.20 7.81
CA ILE A 28 2.30 10.49 8.68
C ILE A 28 2.94 9.24 9.29
N LEU A 29 3.83 8.57 8.55
CA LEU A 29 4.61 7.43 9.01
C LEU A 29 6.05 7.60 8.52
N ASN A 30 7.01 7.27 9.39
CA ASN A 30 8.44 7.24 9.10
C ASN A 30 9.02 5.88 9.49
N ASN A 31 10.29 5.63 9.13
CA ASN A 31 11.00 4.41 9.52
C ASN A 31 10.23 3.10 9.24
N CYS A 32 9.55 3.03 8.10
CA CYS A 32 8.80 1.84 7.66
C CYS A 32 9.73 0.65 7.37
N GLY A 33 11.04 0.89 7.23
CA GLY A 33 12.10 -0.08 7.08
C GLY A 33 12.12 -0.85 5.75
N SER A 34 11.06 -0.80 4.94
CA SER A 34 11.09 -1.22 3.54
C SER A 34 9.92 -0.61 2.76
N VAL A 35 10.09 -0.46 1.44
CA VAL A 35 9.03 0.04 0.55
C VAL A 35 7.81 -0.87 0.58
N ALA A 36 8.01 -2.19 0.63
CA ALA A 36 6.91 -3.15 0.73
C ALA A 36 6.08 -2.95 2.00
N ARG A 37 6.73 -2.71 3.15
CA ARG A 37 6.05 -2.40 4.41
C ARG A 37 5.31 -1.07 4.35
N ALA A 38 5.91 -0.04 3.76
CA ALA A 38 5.24 1.24 3.53
C ALA A 38 4.01 1.10 2.62
N CYS A 39 4.08 0.31 1.53
CA CYS A 39 2.92 0.01 0.68
C CYS A 39 1.79 -0.67 1.46
N ALA A 40 2.11 -1.65 2.31
CA ALA A 40 1.11 -2.33 3.13
C ALA A 40 0.49 -1.39 4.18
N MET A 41 1.31 -0.57 4.85
CA MET A 41 0.82 0.42 5.83
C MET A 41 0.01 1.55 5.20
N MET A 42 0.28 1.91 3.93
CA MET A 42 -0.48 2.93 3.21
C MET A 42 -1.98 2.58 3.15
N LEU A 43 -2.33 1.28 3.04
CA LEU A 43 -3.73 0.84 3.13
C LEU A 43 -4.37 1.25 4.46
N GLY A 44 -3.66 1.07 5.57
CA GLY A 44 -4.12 1.49 6.90
C GLY A 44 -4.27 3.01 7.03
N VAL A 45 -3.33 3.78 6.47
CA VAL A 45 -3.41 5.25 6.44
C VAL A 45 -4.62 5.72 5.64
N ILE A 46 -4.84 5.13 4.46
CA ILE A 46 -5.99 5.45 3.61
C ILE A 46 -7.31 5.20 4.37
N TYR A 47 -7.39 4.06 5.06
CA TYR A 47 -8.57 3.70 5.84
C TYR A 47 -8.78 4.63 7.06
N ALA A 48 -7.73 4.85 7.87
CA ALA A 48 -7.81 5.66 9.08
C ALA A 48 -8.15 7.13 8.80
N LEU A 49 -7.69 7.67 7.67
CA LEU A 49 -7.95 9.05 7.26
C LEU A 49 -9.15 9.17 6.30
N ASN A 50 -9.89 8.09 6.05
CA ASN A 50 -11.03 8.03 5.12
C ASN A 50 -10.72 8.67 3.74
N MET A 51 -9.53 8.38 3.21
CA MET A 51 -9.07 8.93 1.93
C MET A 51 -9.54 8.06 0.76
N ALA A 52 -9.64 8.68 -0.42
CA ALA A 52 -9.81 7.92 -1.66
C ALA A 52 -8.49 7.20 -2.04
N TYR A 53 -8.61 6.05 -2.70
CA TYR A 53 -7.45 5.37 -3.24
C TYR A 53 -6.75 6.22 -4.31
N PRO A 54 -5.40 6.27 -4.31
CA PRO A 54 -4.64 6.91 -5.40
C PRO A 54 -5.10 6.33 -6.74
N LYS A 55 -5.38 7.17 -7.74
CA LYS A 55 -6.04 6.74 -8.98
C LYS A 55 -5.25 5.65 -9.71
N GLU A 56 -3.93 5.78 -9.70
CA GLU A 56 -2.97 4.89 -10.36
C GLU A 56 -2.90 3.53 -9.65
N LEU A 57 -3.13 3.51 -8.33
CA LEU A 57 -3.03 2.33 -7.47
C LEU A 57 -4.39 1.80 -7.00
N ARG A 58 -5.49 2.35 -7.52
CA ARG A 58 -6.85 2.00 -7.10
C ARG A 58 -7.09 0.51 -7.12
N TYR A 59 -6.72 -0.16 -8.21
CA TYR A 59 -6.93 -1.60 -8.36
C TYR A 59 -6.04 -2.45 -7.44
N TYR A 60 -4.84 -1.96 -7.11
CA TYR A 60 -3.95 -2.62 -6.17
C TYR A 60 -4.53 -2.61 -4.76
N TYR A 61 -4.95 -1.44 -4.28
CA TYR A 61 -5.55 -1.32 -2.94
C TYR A 61 -6.93 -1.98 -2.85
N GLU A 62 -7.75 -1.91 -3.89
CA GLU A 62 -8.99 -2.68 -3.93
C GLU A 62 -8.72 -4.20 -3.90
N PHE A 63 -7.67 -4.70 -4.56
CA PHE A 63 -7.30 -6.11 -4.51
C PHE A 63 -6.84 -6.51 -3.09
N LEU A 64 -5.96 -5.71 -2.47
CA LEU A 64 -5.56 -5.94 -1.08
C LEU A 64 -6.79 -6.00 -0.16
N GLN A 65 -7.65 -4.98 -0.19
CA GLN A 65 -8.83 -4.90 0.66
C GLN A 65 -9.82 -6.06 0.41
N LYS A 66 -10.22 -6.27 -0.84
CA LYS A 66 -11.34 -7.17 -1.17
C LYS A 66 -10.92 -8.63 -1.30
N VAL A 67 -9.69 -8.90 -1.74
CA VAL A 67 -9.20 -10.26 -1.98
C VAL A 67 -8.35 -10.78 -0.82
N LEU A 68 -7.39 -9.98 -0.32
CA LEU A 68 -6.54 -10.43 0.79
C LEU A 68 -7.22 -10.27 2.14
N PHE A 69 -7.77 -9.09 2.43
CA PHE A 69 -8.42 -8.79 3.71
C PHE A 69 -9.90 -9.16 3.78
N ARG A 70 -10.51 -9.57 2.66
CA ARG A 70 -11.94 -9.93 2.55
C ARG A 70 -12.89 -8.86 3.11
N MET A 71 -12.52 -7.59 3.03
CA MET A 71 -13.38 -6.46 3.42
C MET A 71 -14.20 -5.99 2.21
N ASP A 72 -15.50 -5.69 2.40
CA ASP A 72 -16.42 -5.24 1.33
C ASP A 72 -16.48 -6.15 0.09
N ALA A 73 -16.53 -7.47 0.29
CA ALA A 73 -16.55 -8.46 -0.79
C ALA A 73 -17.79 -8.41 -1.70
N GLU A 74 -18.84 -7.67 -1.31
CA GLU A 74 -20.11 -7.58 -2.05
C GLU A 74 -20.04 -6.67 -3.29
N LYS A 75 -19.09 -5.72 -3.37
CA LYS A 75 -18.95 -4.76 -4.50
C LYS A 75 -17.61 -4.91 -5.22
N LEU A 76 -17.33 -6.08 -5.75
CA LEU A 76 -16.12 -6.32 -6.54
C LEU A 76 -16.25 -5.75 -7.95
N SER A 77 -15.23 -5.01 -8.40
CA SER A 77 -15.14 -4.61 -9.81
C SER A 77 -14.83 -5.83 -10.69
N PRO A 78 -15.25 -5.85 -11.98
CA PRO A 78 -15.09 -7.03 -12.85
C PRO A 78 -13.63 -7.51 -12.98
N LYS A 79 -12.67 -6.58 -12.94
CA LYS A 79 -11.23 -6.90 -12.98
C LYS A 79 -10.76 -7.67 -11.75
N ILE A 80 -11.25 -7.32 -10.56
CA ILE A 80 -10.82 -7.94 -9.30
C ILE A 80 -11.56 -9.26 -9.07
N LEU A 81 -12.79 -9.38 -9.55
CA LEU A 81 -13.51 -10.64 -9.59
C LEU A 81 -12.73 -11.69 -10.41
N GLY A 82 -12.18 -11.29 -11.56
CA GLY A 82 -11.32 -12.15 -12.37
C GLY A 82 -10.05 -12.61 -11.64
N LEU A 83 -9.42 -11.74 -10.84
CA LEU A 83 -8.24 -12.09 -10.05
C LEU A 83 -8.57 -13.00 -8.87
N ARG A 84 -9.69 -12.76 -8.17
CA ARG A 84 -10.16 -13.63 -7.08
C ARG A 84 -10.41 -15.05 -7.57
N ASN A 85 -11.12 -15.20 -8.70
CA ASN A 85 -11.42 -16.51 -9.27
C ASN A 85 -10.16 -17.30 -9.65
N LYS A 86 -9.10 -16.62 -10.13
CA LYS A 86 -7.81 -17.27 -10.40
C LYS A 86 -7.12 -17.76 -9.14
N ARG A 87 -7.12 -16.93 -8.09
CA ARG A 87 -6.57 -17.29 -6.77
C ARG A 87 -7.32 -18.48 -6.15
N ASP A 88 -8.66 -18.46 -6.21
CA ASP A 88 -9.49 -19.53 -5.65
C ASP A 88 -9.43 -20.81 -6.51
N ALA A 89 -9.07 -20.70 -7.79
CA ALA A 89 -8.75 -21.83 -8.67
C ALA A 89 -7.32 -22.38 -8.48
N GLY A 90 -6.53 -21.82 -7.56
CA GLY A 90 -5.19 -22.33 -7.22
C GLY A 90 -4.10 -22.04 -8.24
N LEU A 91 -4.26 -21.01 -9.09
CA LEU A 91 -3.19 -20.47 -9.94
C LEU A 91 -2.40 -19.35 -9.24
#